data_AF-A0A955YWF5-F1
#
_entry.id   AF-A0A955YWF5-F1
#
_cell.length_a   1.000
_cell.length_b   1.000
_cell.length_c   1.000
_cell.angle_alpha   90.00
_cell.angle_beta   90.00
_cell.angle_gamma   90.00
#
_symmetry.space_group_name_H-M   'P 1'
#
loop_
_entity.id
_entity.type
_entity.pdbx_description
1 polymer ?
#
loop_
_entity_poly.entity_id
_entity_poly.type
_entity_poly.pdbx_seq_one_letter_code
_entity_poly.pdbx_strand_id
1 'polypeptide(L)'
;LLDGDRKRRLPLFPKTVGVVTSASGAALHDIVRVARGRAAVRLVVADCRVQGEGSAASIVRALEAVQRLPELDVVILSRGGGAAEDLGSFNDEAVARAIAACRVPVVSGVGHEVDTTIADLVADLRAATPSNAAELVVPEERALRERIEGDRRRMVRAMTTEFGRARLRIERLERLVRDPRRGLWAIRERLSFLRASLARAGGRLGTERRRSLDRLARRLITHDVRTRLGEDRGALGRLRTRLREAGPPMVATRQRRHGQLVARLDALSPLKVLARGYAIAIHGPTGRALLRADEASPGDALTLRLHEGDLRARVEP
;
A
#
# COMPACT_ATOMS: atom_id res chain seq x y z
N LEU A 1 13.35 5.51 29.70
CA LEU A 1 11.94 5.13 29.98
C LEU A 1 11.28 4.39 28.82
N LEU A 2 11.57 4.78 27.57
CA LEU A 2 10.92 4.27 26.35
C LEU A 2 11.60 3.06 25.69
N ASP A 3 12.64 2.50 26.32
CA ASP A 3 13.35 1.34 25.77
C ASP A 3 12.45 0.10 25.73
N GLY A 4 12.48 -0.63 24.62
CA GLY A 4 11.61 -1.78 24.37
C GLY A 4 11.94 -2.97 25.26
N ASP A 5 13.22 -3.15 25.61
CA ASP A 5 13.71 -4.27 26.45
C ASP A 5 13.20 -4.20 27.89
N ARG A 6 12.65 -3.04 28.28
CA ARG A 6 12.03 -2.83 29.59
C ARG A 6 10.64 -3.45 29.70
N LYS A 7 9.96 -3.64 28.56
CA LYS A 7 8.54 -4.02 28.52
C LYS A 7 8.36 -5.48 28.94
N ARG A 8 7.53 -5.68 29.96
CA ARG A 8 7.22 -6.98 30.54
C ARG A 8 6.09 -7.66 29.79
N ARG A 9 6.16 -8.98 29.64
CA ARG A 9 5.08 -9.76 29.05
C ARG A 9 3.91 -9.89 30.02
N LEU A 10 2.69 -9.86 29.49
CA LEU A 10 1.48 -10.10 30.28
C LEU A 10 1.45 -11.53 30.81
N PRO A 11 1.00 -11.73 32.07
CA PRO A 11 0.74 -13.06 32.59
C PRO A 11 -0.38 -13.73 31.79
N LEU A 12 -0.20 -15.02 31.46
CA LEU A 12 -1.22 -15.80 30.74
C LEU A 12 -2.51 -16.00 31.53
N PHE A 13 -2.41 -16.02 32.86
CA PHE A 13 -3.52 -16.27 33.80
C PHE A 13 -3.37 -15.38 35.04
N PRO A 14 -3.65 -14.07 34.95
CA PRO A 14 -3.62 -13.21 36.12
C PRO A 14 -4.71 -13.64 37.10
N LYS A 15 -4.37 -13.72 38.39
CA LYS A 15 -5.31 -13.95 39.48
C LYS A 15 -5.81 -12.63 40.07
N THR A 16 -4.92 -11.63 40.18
CA THR A 16 -5.23 -10.32 40.73
C THR A 16 -4.86 -9.21 39.75
N VAL A 17 -5.85 -8.43 39.34
CA VAL A 17 -5.70 -7.28 38.44
C VAL A 17 -5.94 -6.00 39.23
N GLY A 18 -4.94 -5.13 39.26
CA GLY A 18 -5.07 -3.79 39.80
C GLY A 18 -5.68 -2.86 38.76
N VAL A 19 -6.70 -2.08 39.11
CA VAL A 19 -7.34 -1.12 38.23
C VAL A 19 -7.15 0.27 38.83
N VAL A 20 -6.32 1.08 38.18
CA VAL A 20 -6.06 2.47 38.57
C VAL A 20 -6.92 3.37 37.68
N THR A 21 -8.02 3.86 38.25
CA THR A 21 -8.99 4.73 37.57
C THR A 21 -9.88 5.44 38.58
N SER A 22 -10.79 6.28 38.12
CA SER A 22 -11.80 6.91 38.98
C SER A 22 -12.89 5.90 39.34
N ALA A 23 -13.17 5.69 40.63
CA ALA A 23 -14.16 4.73 41.12
C ALA A 23 -15.59 5.04 40.64
N SER A 24 -15.88 6.32 40.37
CA SER A 24 -17.15 6.80 39.80
C SER A 24 -17.17 6.86 38.27
N GLY A 25 -16.07 6.48 37.60
CA GLY A 25 -15.91 6.65 36.15
C GLY A 25 -16.48 5.50 35.32
N ALA A 26 -16.92 5.83 34.09
CA ALA A 26 -17.39 4.84 33.12
C ALA A 26 -16.36 3.74 32.80
N ALA A 27 -15.06 4.09 32.82
CA ALA A 27 -13.97 3.14 32.56
C ALA A 27 -13.96 1.94 33.53
N LEU A 28 -14.27 2.16 34.82
CA LEU A 28 -14.34 1.07 35.77
C LEU A 28 -15.52 0.14 35.43
N HIS A 29 -16.68 0.70 35.11
CA HIS A 29 -17.85 -0.08 34.72
C HIS A 29 -17.58 -0.94 33.48
N ASP A 30 -16.91 -0.39 32.48
CA ASP A 30 -16.51 -1.08 31.26
C ASP A 30 -15.56 -2.25 31.55
N ILE A 31 -14.51 -2.01 32.36
CA ILE A 31 -13.55 -3.04 32.76
C ILE A 31 -14.25 -4.16 33.54
N VAL A 32 -15.10 -3.82 34.52
CA VAL A 32 -15.83 -4.80 35.33
C VAL A 32 -16.80 -5.61 34.48
N ARG A 33 -17.52 -4.97 33.54
CA ARG A 33 -18.45 -5.65 32.63
C ARG A 33 -17.73 -6.69 31.78
N VAL A 34 -16.60 -6.33 31.18
CA VAL A 34 -15.79 -7.24 30.36
C VAL A 34 -15.21 -8.36 31.21
N ALA A 35 -14.64 -8.06 32.38
CA ALA A 35 -14.04 -9.06 33.26
C ALA A 35 -15.06 -10.09 33.76
N ARG A 36 -16.30 -9.69 34.07
CA ARG A 36 -17.37 -10.60 34.53
C ARG A 36 -17.79 -11.64 33.49
N GLY A 37 -17.64 -11.34 32.19
CA GLY A 37 -17.96 -12.28 31.10
C GLY A 37 -16.81 -13.23 30.74
N ARG A 38 -15.69 -13.18 31.48
CA ARG A 38 -14.43 -13.85 31.16
C ARG A 38 -13.93 -14.67 32.35
N ALA A 39 -12.64 -15.03 32.38
CA ALA A 39 -12.07 -15.81 33.47
C ALA A 39 -12.23 -15.14 34.84
N ALA A 40 -12.40 -15.95 35.88
CA ALA A 40 -12.49 -15.48 37.26
C ALA A 40 -11.17 -14.83 37.71
N VAL A 41 -11.20 -13.51 37.90
CA VAL A 41 -10.07 -12.70 38.38
C VAL A 41 -10.52 -11.80 39.53
N ARG A 42 -9.62 -11.55 40.48
CA ARG A 42 -9.82 -10.58 41.55
C ARG A 42 -9.45 -9.19 41.02
N LEU A 43 -10.45 -8.32 40.84
CA LEU A 43 -10.21 -6.91 40.53
C LEU A 43 -10.01 -6.13 41.83
N VAL A 44 -8.92 -5.37 41.90
CA VAL A 44 -8.67 -4.42 42.99
C VAL A 44 -8.62 -3.03 42.41
N VAL A 45 -9.54 -2.16 42.85
CA VAL A 45 -9.63 -0.79 42.37
C VAL A 45 -8.80 0.12 43.28
N ALA A 46 -7.86 0.85 42.69
CA ALA A 46 -7.16 1.95 43.34
C ALA A 46 -7.72 3.26 42.77
N ASP A 47 -8.65 3.86 43.53
CA ASP A 47 -9.34 5.09 43.13
C ASP A 47 -8.36 6.25 42.98
N CYS A 48 -8.45 6.98 41.87
CA CYS A 48 -7.65 8.17 41.62
C CYS A 48 -8.38 9.18 40.76
N ARG A 49 -8.02 10.46 40.94
CA ARG A 49 -8.42 11.51 40.01
C ARG A 49 -7.66 11.34 38.70
N VAL A 50 -8.38 11.13 37.60
CA VAL A 50 -7.81 10.91 36.26
C VAL A 50 -7.79 12.16 35.37
N GLN A 51 -8.35 13.29 35.85
CA GLN A 51 -8.39 14.57 35.13
C GLN A 51 -8.37 15.76 36.10
N GLY A 52 -8.04 16.94 35.57
CA GLY A 52 -7.95 18.20 36.31
C GLY A 52 -6.68 18.35 37.16
N GLU A 53 -6.56 19.47 37.87
CA GLU A 53 -5.37 19.79 38.67
C GLU A 53 -5.13 18.75 39.78
N GLY A 54 -3.86 18.38 39.99
CA GLY A 54 -3.44 17.38 40.99
C GLY A 54 -3.72 15.91 40.63
N SER A 55 -4.28 15.62 39.45
CA SER A 55 -4.56 14.25 39.00
C SER A 55 -3.31 13.42 38.76
N ALA A 56 -2.22 13.98 38.21
CA ALA A 56 -0.95 13.27 38.04
C ALA A 56 -0.43 12.71 39.37
N ALA A 57 -0.39 13.53 40.43
CA ALA A 57 -0.02 13.09 41.77
C ALA A 57 -1.00 12.04 42.35
N SER A 58 -2.29 12.14 42.02
CA SER A 58 -3.28 11.13 42.42
C SER A 58 -3.05 9.78 41.75
N ILE A 59 -2.71 9.77 40.47
CA ILE A 59 -2.40 8.55 39.70
C ILE A 59 -1.14 7.89 40.26
N VAL A 60 -0.09 8.66 40.52
CA VAL A 60 1.16 8.15 41.13
C VAL A 60 0.87 7.47 42.47
N ARG A 61 0.12 8.11 43.37
CA ARG A 61 -0.26 7.51 44.66
C ARG A 61 -1.07 6.22 44.51
N ALA A 62 -1.97 6.14 43.53
CA ALA A 62 -2.76 4.94 43.29
C ALA A 62 -1.93 3.80 42.70
N LEU A 63 -1.00 4.10 41.79
CA LEU A 63 0.00 3.14 41.29
C LEU A 63 0.91 2.62 42.40
N GLU A 64 1.33 3.47 43.34
CA GLU A 64 2.11 3.04 44.49
C GLU A 64 1.27 2.21 45.47
N ALA A 65 0.01 2.59 45.72
CA ALA A 65 -0.88 1.90 46.63
C ALA A 65 -1.21 0.48 46.16
N VAL A 66 -1.54 0.30 44.88
CA VAL A 66 -1.90 -1.02 44.35
C VAL A 66 -0.72 -1.99 44.39
N GLN A 67 0.50 -1.49 44.23
CA GLN A 67 1.71 -2.30 44.27
C GLN A 67 2.05 -2.88 45.64
N ARG A 68 1.47 -2.33 46.72
CA ARG A 68 1.65 -2.84 48.10
C ARG A 68 1.01 -4.22 48.29
N LEU A 69 0.09 -4.62 47.42
CA LEU A 69 -0.53 -5.94 47.43
C LEU A 69 0.47 -6.96 46.90
N PRO A 70 0.90 -7.98 47.66
CA PRO A 70 1.85 -8.99 47.19
C PRO A 70 1.33 -9.80 45.99
N GLU A 71 0.04 -10.11 45.98
CA GLU A 71 -0.61 -10.97 44.99
C GLU A 71 -1.00 -10.26 43.68
N LEU A 72 -0.65 -8.99 43.49
CA LEU A 72 -0.89 -8.26 42.24
C LEU A 72 -0.06 -8.84 41.09
N ASP A 73 -0.73 -9.17 39.98
CA ASP A 73 -0.12 -9.78 38.78
C ASP A 73 0.04 -8.80 37.61
N VAL A 74 -0.87 -7.82 37.49
CA VAL A 74 -0.95 -6.87 36.37
C VAL A 74 -1.77 -5.64 36.77
N VAL A 75 -1.43 -4.48 36.23
CA VAL A 75 -2.17 -3.23 36.44
C VAL A 75 -2.80 -2.75 35.14
N ILE A 76 -4.04 -2.31 35.20
CA ILE A 76 -4.72 -1.54 34.15
C ILE A 76 -4.78 -0.09 34.63
N LEU A 77 -4.13 0.81 33.90
CA LEU A 77 -4.28 2.25 34.06
C LEU A 77 -5.25 2.74 32.99
N SER A 78 -6.38 3.31 33.39
CA SER A 78 -7.40 3.73 32.42
C SER A 78 -8.10 5.01 32.82
N ARG A 79 -8.63 5.70 31.81
CA ARG A 79 -9.46 6.91 31.96
C ARG A 79 -10.85 6.64 31.39
N GLY A 80 -11.88 7.23 31.99
CA GLY A 80 -13.21 7.34 31.38
C GLY A 80 -13.22 8.28 30.16
N GLY A 81 -14.34 8.31 29.44
CA GLY A 81 -14.55 9.27 28.36
C GLY A 81 -14.36 10.73 28.83
N GLY A 82 -13.86 11.58 27.94
CA GLY A 82 -13.52 12.98 28.19
C GLY A 82 -12.84 13.62 26.98
N ALA A 83 -12.66 14.94 26.98
CA ALA A 83 -12.02 15.66 25.87
C ALA A 83 -10.52 15.29 25.77
N ALA A 84 -9.88 15.60 24.64
CA ALA A 84 -8.44 15.42 24.47
C ALA A 84 -7.63 16.29 25.46
N GLU A 85 -8.19 17.42 25.85
CA GLU A 85 -7.65 18.38 26.83
C GLU A 85 -7.45 17.76 28.23
N ASP A 86 -8.19 16.70 28.54
CA ASP A 86 -8.13 15.97 29.81
C ASP A 86 -7.02 14.90 29.85
N LEU A 87 -6.10 14.83 28.87
CA LEU A 87 -5.00 13.84 28.82
C LEU A 87 -3.69 14.33 29.46
N GLY A 88 -3.62 15.61 29.86
CA GLY A 88 -2.38 16.24 30.34
C GLY A 88 -1.68 15.46 31.46
N SER A 89 -2.45 14.89 32.39
CA SER A 89 -1.95 14.13 33.54
C SER A 89 -1.20 12.85 33.16
N PHE A 90 -1.50 12.27 31.99
CA PHE A 90 -0.85 11.08 31.47
C PHE A 90 0.41 11.39 30.65
N ASN A 91 0.67 12.68 30.38
CA ASN A 91 1.91 13.19 29.83
C ASN A 91 2.89 13.69 30.90
N ASP A 92 2.51 13.62 32.19
CA ASP A 92 3.37 14.01 33.29
C ASP A 92 4.53 13.01 33.47
N GLU A 93 5.75 13.54 33.66
CA GLU A 93 6.95 12.72 33.84
C GLU A 93 6.88 11.85 35.11
N ALA A 94 6.24 12.34 36.19
CA ALA A 94 6.09 11.59 37.42
C ALA A 94 5.22 10.33 37.20
N VAL A 95 4.16 10.45 36.41
CA VAL A 95 3.31 9.30 36.02
C VAL A 95 4.09 8.32 35.17
N ALA A 96 4.85 8.81 34.18
CA ALA A 96 5.71 7.98 33.35
C ALA A 96 6.73 7.19 34.20
N ARG A 97 7.40 7.85 35.17
CA ARG A 97 8.34 7.20 36.09
C ARG A 97 7.65 6.20 37.01
N ALA A 98 6.45 6.50 37.50
CA ALA A 98 5.68 5.59 38.34
C ALA A 98 5.26 4.32 37.59
N ILE A 99 4.74 4.44 36.36
CA ILE A 99 4.47 3.30 35.47
C ILE A 99 5.75 2.50 35.25
N ALA A 100 6.87 3.19 35.06
CA ALA A 100 8.12 2.54 34.81
C ALA A 100 8.67 1.76 36.01
N ALA A 101 8.43 2.25 37.21
CA ALA A 101 8.83 1.60 38.45
C ALA A 101 7.93 0.41 38.83
N CYS A 102 6.83 0.17 38.11
CA CYS A 102 5.89 -0.90 38.46
C CYS A 102 6.55 -2.29 38.48
N ARG A 103 6.31 -3.04 39.57
CA ARG A 103 6.82 -4.41 39.74
C ARG A 103 6.10 -5.47 38.89
N VAL A 104 4.99 -5.10 38.26
CA VAL A 104 4.12 -5.94 37.41
C VAL A 104 3.87 -5.21 36.10
N PRO A 105 3.50 -5.91 35.01
CA PRO A 105 3.17 -5.25 33.77
C PRO A 105 1.99 -4.28 33.93
N VAL A 106 2.09 -3.13 33.27
CA VAL A 106 1.06 -2.09 33.21
C VAL A 106 0.49 -2.02 31.80
N VAL A 107 -0.84 -2.11 31.71
CA VAL A 107 -1.61 -1.90 30.49
C VAL A 107 -2.25 -0.52 30.54
N SER A 108 -1.92 0.34 29.57
CA SER A 108 -2.56 1.64 29.43
C SER A 108 -3.80 1.53 28.55
N GLY A 109 -4.96 1.90 29.09
CA GLY A 109 -6.23 2.05 28.36
C GLY A 109 -6.73 3.49 28.42
N VAL A 110 -5.82 4.45 28.25
CA VAL A 110 -6.08 5.90 28.42
C VAL A 110 -6.42 6.59 27.10
N GLY A 111 -5.65 6.32 26.05
CA GLY A 111 -5.80 6.99 24.75
C GLY A 111 -6.82 6.29 23.83
N HIS A 112 -7.45 7.07 22.94
CA HIS A 112 -8.14 6.55 21.75
C HIS A 112 -7.11 6.29 20.64
N GLU A 113 -7.48 5.64 19.53
CA GLU A 113 -6.54 5.28 18.45
C GLU A 113 -5.67 6.44 17.94
N VAL A 114 -6.14 7.69 18.06
CA VAL A 114 -5.50 8.89 17.50
C VAL A 114 -4.59 9.64 18.50
N ASP A 115 -4.85 9.53 19.81
CA ASP A 115 -4.15 10.29 20.85
C ASP A 115 -3.22 9.36 21.67
N THR A 116 -1.91 9.45 21.42
CA THR A 116 -0.91 8.67 22.17
C THR A 116 -0.30 9.52 23.28
N THR A 117 -0.37 9.05 24.52
CA THR A 117 0.22 9.71 25.69
C THR A 117 1.59 9.14 26.05
N ILE A 118 2.38 9.86 26.85
CA ILE A 118 3.65 9.33 27.38
C ILE A 118 3.39 8.08 28.24
N ALA A 119 2.30 8.05 29.01
CA ALA A 119 1.87 6.85 29.73
C ALA A 119 1.71 5.63 28.80
N ASP A 120 1.08 5.80 27.62
CA ASP A 120 0.91 4.72 26.64
C ASP A 120 2.24 4.21 26.08
N LEU A 121 3.20 5.11 25.87
CA LEU A 121 4.52 4.73 25.33
C LEU A 121 5.36 3.98 26.37
N VAL A 122 5.26 4.40 27.63
CA VAL A 122 6.03 3.84 28.75
C VAL A 122 5.42 2.55 29.28
N ALA A 123 4.09 2.38 29.18
CA ALA A 123 3.40 1.14 29.54
C ALA A 123 3.93 -0.08 28.76
N ASP A 124 3.78 -1.25 29.37
CA ASP A 124 4.21 -2.52 28.77
C ASP A 124 3.32 -2.89 27.58
N LEU A 125 2.03 -2.57 27.67
CA LEU A 125 1.08 -2.72 26.57
C LEU A 125 0.11 -1.54 26.52
N ARG A 126 -0.19 -1.09 25.30
CA ARG A 126 -1.24 -0.11 25.02
C ARG A 126 -2.51 -0.83 24.58
N ALA A 127 -3.63 -0.42 25.13
CA ALA A 127 -4.98 -0.81 24.75
C ALA A 127 -5.74 0.40 24.22
N ALA A 128 -6.63 0.20 23.24
CA ALA A 128 -7.34 1.29 22.58
C ALA A 128 -8.48 1.90 23.43
N THR A 129 -8.97 1.13 24.41
CA THR A 129 -10.08 1.53 25.31
C THR A 129 -9.95 0.82 26.66
N PRO A 130 -10.63 1.30 27.72
CA PRO A 130 -10.72 0.58 28.99
C PRO A 130 -11.25 -0.85 28.83
N SER A 131 -12.28 -1.04 28.00
CA SER A 131 -12.81 -2.37 27.64
C SER A 131 -11.73 -3.25 27.02
N ASN A 132 -11.01 -2.74 26.01
CA ASN A 132 -9.95 -3.50 25.34
C ASN A 132 -8.80 -3.87 26.30
N ALA A 133 -8.47 -2.99 27.26
CA ALA A 133 -7.50 -3.32 28.29
C ALA A 133 -7.93 -4.54 29.12
N ALA A 134 -9.22 -4.59 29.51
CA ALA A 134 -9.77 -5.75 30.20
C ALA A 134 -9.79 -7.01 29.34
N GLU A 135 -10.04 -6.90 28.03
CA GLU A 135 -10.01 -8.05 27.11
C GLU A 135 -8.62 -8.64 26.92
N LEU A 136 -7.59 -7.79 26.90
CA LEU A 136 -6.20 -8.19 26.76
C LEU A 136 -5.64 -8.81 28.04
N VAL A 137 -6.09 -8.31 29.20
CA VAL A 137 -5.62 -8.77 30.51
C VAL A 137 -6.38 -10.00 30.98
N VAL A 138 -7.70 -10.05 30.80
CA VAL A 138 -8.55 -11.14 31.32
C VAL A 138 -8.82 -12.18 30.23
N PRO A 139 -8.28 -13.41 30.37
CA PRO A 139 -8.48 -14.46 29.37
C PRO A 139 -9.96 -14.85 29.24
N GLU A 140 -10.37 -15.26 28.04
CA GLU A 140 -11.73 -15.77 27.80
C GLU A 140 -11.83 -17.24 28.25
N GLU A 141 -12.74 -17.55 29.18
CA GLU A 141 -12.91 -18.92 29.71
C GLU A 141 -13.26 -19.92 28.61
N ARG A 142 -14.12 -19.51 27.66
CA ARG A 142 -14.55 -20.35 26.54
C ARG A 142 -13.36 -20.80 25.68
N ALA A 143 -12.49 -19.87 25.30
CA ALA A 143 -11.30 -20.16 24.50
C ALA A 143 -10.35 -21.12 25.23
N LEU A 144 -10.20 -20.97 26.55
CA LEU A 144 -9.41 -21.89 27.38
C LEU A 144 -10.01 -23.29 27.42
N ARG A 145 -11.33 -23.40 27.62
CA ARG A 145 -12.04 -24.68 27.63
C ARG A 145 -11.96 -25.38 26.27
N GLU A 146 -12.15 -24.65 25.18
CA GLU A 146 -12.01 -25.18 23.82
C GLU A 146 -10.59 -25.68 23.54
N ARG A 147 -9.57 -24.96 24.01
CA ARG A 147 -8.16 -25.38 23.92
C ARG A 147 -7.91 -26.67 24.71
N ILE A 148 -8.32 -26.73 25.97
CA ILE A 148 -8.15 -27.93 26.83
C ILE A 148 -8.82 -29.14 26.18
N GLU A 149 -10.05 -28.98 25.69
CA GLU A 149 -10.79 -30.07 25.05
C GLU A 149 -10.15 -30.47 23.70
N GLY A 150 -9.63 -29.51 22.95
CA GLY A 150 -8.79 -29.76 21.77
C GLY A 150 -7.56 -30.59 22.09
N ASP A 151 -6.84 -30.22 23.14
CA ASP A 151 -5.61 -30.89 23.60
C ASP A 151 -5.91 -32.32 24.08
N ARG A 152 -7.01 -32.50 24.85
CA ARG A 152 -7.52 -33.80 25.28
C ARG A 152 -7.82 -34.71 24.09
N ARG A 153 -8.53 -34.22 23.07
CA ARG A 153 -8.83 -35.00 21.85
C ARG A 153 -7.56 -35.40 21.08
N ARG A 154 -6.56 -34.52 21.01
CA ARG A 154 -5.27 -34.85 20.38
C ARG A 154 -4.53 -35.93 21.16
N MET A 155 -4.48 -35.83 22.48
CA MET A 155 -3.86 -36.84 23.34
C MET A 155 -4.51 -38.21 23.18
N VAL A 156 -5.84 -38.28 23.22
CA VAL A 156 -6.58 -39.55 23.03
C VAL A 156 -6.25 -40.18 21.67
N ARG A 157 -6.25 -39.40 20.58
CA ARG A 157 -5.89 -39.92 19.25
C ARG A 157 -4.46 -40.43 19.17
N ALA A 158 -3.51 -39.70 19.76
CA ALA A 158 -2.12 -40.12 19.81
C ALA A 158 -1.97 -41.44 20.58
N MET A 159 -2.61 -41.55 21.75
CA MET A 159 -2.62 -42.78 22.55
C MET A 159 -3.23 -43.95 21.78
N THR A 160 -4.41 -43.80 21.17
CA THR A 160 -5.04 -44.87 20.38
C THR A 160 -4.15 -45.34 19.24
N THR A 161 -3.47 -44.40 18.57
CA THR A 161 -2.53 -44.72 17.49
C THR A 161 -1.33 -45.50 18.01
N GLU A 162 -0.72 -45.07 19.11
CA GLU A 162 0.44 -45.74 19.70
C GLU A 162 0.08 -47.13 20.25
N PHE A 163 -1.06 -47.27 20.92
CA PHE A 163 -1.55 -48.59 21.36
C PHE A 163 -1.84 -49.51 20.17
N GLY A 164 -2.41 -48.99 19.08
CA GLY A 164 -2.61 -49.75 17.85
C GLY A 164 -1.29 -50.23 17.23
N ARG A 165 -0.26 -49.37 17.18
CA ARG A 165 1.09 -49.72 16.70
C ARG A 165 1.74 -50.78 17.59
N ALA A 166 1.65 -50.62 18.90
CA ALA A 166 2.20 -51.57 19.87
C ALA A 166 1.56 -52.96 19.72
N ARG A 167 0.22 -53.02 19.61
CA ARG A 167 -0.51 -54.28 19.36
C ARG A 167 -0.06 -54.97 18.07
N LEU A 168 -0.02 -54.24 16.95
CA LEU A 168 0.44 -54.79 15.67
C LEU A 168 1.90 -55.28 15.73
N ARG A 169 2.76 -54.60 16.51
CA ARG A 169 4.15 -55.02 16.71
C ARG A 169 4.23 -56.33 17.49
N ILE A 170 3.46 -56.47 18.57
CA ILE A 170 3.37 -57.72 19.34
C ILE A 170 2.87 -58.85 18.45
N GLU A 171 1.74 -58.67 17.75
CA GLU A 171 1.20 -59.69 16.83
C GLU A 171 2.19 -60.11 15.73
N ARG A 172 3.00 -59.16 15.24
CA ARG A 172 4.04 -59.44 14.25
C ARG A 172 5.16 -60.28 14.86
N LEU A 173 5.62 -59.92 16.06
CA LEU A 173 6.67 -60.65 16.77
C LEU A 173 6.20 -62.06 17.15
N GLU A 174 4.98 -62.21 17.65
CA GLU A 174 4.38 -63.52 17.94
C GLU A 174 4.31 -64.41 16.69
N ARG A 175 3.93 -63.84 15.54
CA ARG A 175 3.93 -64.56 14.26
C ARG A 175 5.32 -64.95 13.78
N LEU A 176 6.32 -64.09 13.97
CA LEU A 176 7.73 -64.38 13.65
C LEU A 176 8.31 -65.50 14.51
N VAL A 177 7.94 -65.55 15.79
CA VAL A 177 8.36 -66.60 16.73
C VAL A 177 7.65 -67.92 16.42
N ARG A 178 6.36 -67.89 16.07
CA ARG A 178 5.56 -69.10 15.80
C ARG A 178 5.84 -69.71 14.42
N ASP A 179 6.16 -68.90 13.41
CA ASP A 179 6.53 -69.37 12.07
C ASP A 179 7.56 -68.44 11.39
N PRO A 180 8.86 -68.67 11.62
CA PRO A 180 9.92 -67.81 11.08
C PRO A 180 9.99 -67.83 9.55
N ARG A 181 9.50 -68.89 8.89
CA ARG A 181 9.47 -68.98 7.41
C ARG A 181 8.42 -68.02 6.82
N ARG A 182 7.25 -67.90 7.46
CA ARG A 182 6.25 -66.88 7.10
C ARG A 182 6.75 -65.46 7.36
N GLY A 183 7.50 -65.25 8.43
CA GLY A 183 8.15 -63.98 8.73
C GLY A 183 9.13 -63.52 7.64
N LEU A 184 9.98 -64.43 7.17
CA LEU A 184 10.89 -64.19 6.04
C LEU A 184 10.13 -63.92 4.74
N TRP A 185 9.02 -64.63 4.50
CA TRP A 185 8.16 -64.40 3.33
C TRP A 185 7.55 -62.99 3.33
N ALA A 186 7.03 -62.53 4.47
CA ALA A 186 6.48 -61.17 4.61
C ALA A 186 7.55 -60.07 4.45
N ILE A 187 8.79 -60.31 4.92
CA ILE A 187 9.92 -59.40 4.67
C ILE A 187 10.24 -59.35 3.18
N ARG A 188 10.25 -60.49 2.49
CA ARG A 188 10.52 -60.59 1.05
C ARG A 188 9.45 -59.92 0.20
N GLU A 189 8.19 -60.04 0.59
CA GLU A 189 7.06 -59.36 -0.05
C GLU A 189 7.15 -57.84 0.13
N ARG A 190 7.45 -57.38 1.34
CA ARG A 190 7.65 -55.94 1.61
C ARG A 190 8.85 -55.36 0.87
N LEU A 191 9.95 -56.11 0.73
CA LEU A 191 11.09 -55.71 -0.08
C LEU A 191 10.72 -55.60 -1.56
N SER A 192 9.91 -56.53 -2.07
CA SER A 192 9.42 -56.50 -3.46
C SER A 192 8.52 -55.29 -3.71
N PHE A 193 7.60 -55.00 -2.78
CA PHE A 193 6.75 -53.80 -2.83
C PHE A 193 7.58 -52.50 -2.81
N LEU A 194 8.56 -52.39 -1.91
CA LEU A 194 9.41 -51.21 -1.80
C LEU A 194 10.29 -51.01 -3.05
N ARG A 195 10.83 -52.09 -3.62
CA ARG A 195 11.55 -52.04 -4.91
C ARG A 195 10.67 -51.55 -6.05
N ALA A 196 9.45 -52.08 -6.17
CA ALA A 196 8.49 -51.63 -7.18
C ALA A 196 8.09 -50.15 -6.97
N SER A 197 7.91 -49.74 -5.71
CA SER A 197 7.60 -48.34 -5.37
C SER A 197 8.74 -47.39 -5.73
N LEU A 198 9.99 -47.76 -5.42
CA LEU A 198 11.17 -46.99 -5.77
C LEU A 198 11.34 -46.87 -7.29
N ALA A 199 11.16 -47.97 -8.03
CA ALA A 199 11.20 -47.95 -9.49
C ALA A 199 10.14 -47.01 -10.10
N ARG A 200 8.91 -47.02 -9.56
CA ARG A 200 7.85 -46.10 -9.98
C ARG A 200 8.18 -44.64 -9.64
N ALA A 201 8.69 -44.36 -8.45
CA ALA A 201 9.10 -43.02 -8.04
C ALA A 201 10.26 -42.49 -8.90
N GLY A 202 11.26 -43.32 -9.16
CA GLY A 202 12.37 -43.01 -10.06
C GLY A 202 11.91 -42.75 -11.49
N GLY A 203 10.98 -43.57 -12.01
CA GLY A 203 10.37 -43.36 -13.33
C GLY A 203 9.58 -42.06 -13.42
N ARG A 204 8.81 -41.70 -12.38
CA ARG A 204 8.11 -40.41 -12.31
C ARG A 204 9.08 -39.23 -12.31
N LEU A 205 10.11 -39.26 -11.46
CA LEU A 205 11.13 -38.20 -11.45
C LEU A 205 11.86 -38.07 -12.79
N GLY A 206 12.21 -39.19 -13.42
CA GLY A 206 12.84 -39.19 -14.75
C GLY A 206 11.95 -38.58 -15.84
N THR A 207 10.66 -38.96 -15.86
CA THR A 207 9.70 -38.42 -16.83
C THR A 207 9.40 -36.94 -16.58
N GLU A 208 9.28 -36.50 -15.34
CA GLU A 208 9.11 -35.08 -14.98
C GLU A 208 10.32 -34.23 -15.40
N ARG A 209 11.53 -34.74 -15.15
CA ARG A 209 12.77 -34.05 -15.52
C ARG A 209 12.92 -33.97 -17.03
N ARG A 210 12.59 -35.04 -17.76
CA ARG A 210 12.57 -35.06 -19.22
C ARG A 210 11.54 -34.08 -19.80
N ARG A 211 10.32 -34.06 -19.27
CA ARG A 211 9.29 -33.07 -19.65
C ARG A 211 9.72 -31.63 -19.33
N SER A 212 10.44 -31.42 -18.23
CA SER A 212 10.98 -30.09 -17.89
C SER A 212 12.03 -29.64 -18.91
N LEU A 213 12.97 -30.53 -19.26
CA LEU A 213 13.96 -30.28 -20.31
C LEU A 213 13.29 -30.04 -21.66
N ASP A 214 12.29 -30.83 -22.05
CA ASP A 214 11.56 -30.62 -23.31
C ASP A 214 10.83 -29.27 -23.31
N ARG A 215 10.24 -28.84 -22.18
CA ARG A 215 9.63 -27.51 -22.06
C ARG A 215 10.66 -26.39 -22.18
N LEU A 216 11.81 -26.52 -21.52
CA LEU A 216 12.88 -25.52 -21.60
C LEU A 216 13.47 -25.47 -23.01
N ALA A 217 13.70 -26.61 -23.65
CA ALA A 217 14.16 -26.72 -25.02
C ALA A 217 13.15 -26.09 -25.99
N ARG A 218 11.85 -26.37 -25.84
CA ARG A 218 10.80 -25.72 -26.63
C ARG A 218 10.75 -24.21 -26.42
N ARG A 219 10.91 -23.72 -25.19
CA ARG A 219 11.01 -22.27 -24.90
C ARG A 219 12.24 -21.64 -25.56
N LEU A 220 13.35 -22.37 -25.61
CA LEU A 220 14.58 -21.93 -26.26
C LEU A 220 14.43 -21.87 -27.78
N ILE A 221 13.72 -22.84 -28.38
CA ILE A 221 13.42 -22.89 -29.81
C ILE A 221 12.40 -21.81 -30.20
N THR A 222 11.38 -21.55 -29.38
CA THR A 222 10.38 -20.51 -29.67
C THR A 222 10.91 -19.10 -29.41
N HIS A 223 11.96 -18.94 -28.62
CA HIS A 223 12.76 -17.72 -28.54
C HIS A 223 13.99 -17.83 -29.45
N ASP A 224 13.78 -18.03 -30.76
CA ASP A 224 14.86 -17.84 -31.71
C ASP A 224 15.14 -16.34 -31.86
N VAL A 225 16.03 -15.85 -30.99
CA VAL A 225 16.48 -14.46 -30.93
C VAL A 225 17.07 -14.01 -32.27
N ARG A 226 17.61 -14.92 -33.09
CA ARG A 226 18.22 -14.58 -34.38
C ARG A 226 17.18 -14.23 -35.44
N THR A 227 16.07 -14.97 -35.53
CA THR A 227 14.98 -14.66 -36.46
C THR A 227 14.26 -13.37 -36.07
N ARG A 228 13.92 -13.19 -34.79
CA ARG A 228 13.33 -11.91 -34.30
C ARG A 228 14.24 -10.71 -34.57
N LEU A 229 15.53 -10.81 -34.27
CA LEU A 229 16.49 -9.73 -34.58
C LEU A 229 16.59 -9.47 -36.09
N GLY A 230 16.43 -10.50 -36.93
CA GLY A 230 16.37 -10.35 -38.38
C GLY A 230 15.12 -9.60 -38.84
N GLU A 231 13.95 -9.97 -38.33
CA GLU A 231 12.67 -9.32 -38.62
C GLU A 231 12.66 -7.85 -38.19
N ASP A 232 13.14 -7.56 -36.98
CA ASP A 232 13.24 -6.20 -36.44
C ASP A 232 14.20 -5.34 -37.27
N ARG A 233 15.37 -5.88 -37.66
CA ARG A 233 16.30 -5.19 -38.57
C ARG A 233 15.67 -4.94 -39.93
N GLY A 234 14.91 -5.89 -40.47
CA GLY A 234 14.16 -5.72 -41.71
C GLY A 234 13.09 -4.64 -41.60
N ALA A 235 12.35 -4.59 -40.49
CA ALA A 235 11.35 -3.57 -40.23
C ALA A 235 11.97 -2.17 -40.10
N LEU A 236 13.08 -2.04 -39.36
CA LEU A 236 13.86 -0.81 -39.27
C LEU A 236 14.39 -0.37 -40.64
N GLY A 237 14.85 -1.31 -41.46
CA GLY A 237 15.26 -1.04 -42.84
C GLY A 237 14.13 -0.43 -43.67
N ARG A 238 12.94 -1.05 -43.65
CA ARG A 238 11.74 -0.56 -44.37
C ARG A 238 11.31 0.83 -43.90
N LEU A 239 11.26 1.06 -42.59
CA LEU A 239 10.93 2.36 -42.01
C LEU A 239 11.94 3.43 -42.44
N ARG A 240 13.23 3.10 -42.45
CA ARG A 240 14.29 4.01 -42.88
C ARG A 240 14.18 4.37 -44.36
N THR A 241 13.88 3.39 -45.22
CA THR A 241 13.65 3.63 -46.66
C THR A 241 12.44 4.52 -46.87
N ARG A 242 11.31 4.22 -46.23
CA ARG A 242 10.09 5.06 -46.32
C ARG A 242 10.35 6.50 -45.87
N LEU A 243 11.09 6.69 -44.78
CA LEU A 243 11.45 8.03 -44.30
C LEU A 243 12.31 8.78 -45.32
N ARG A 244 13.29 8.10 -45.94
CA ARG A 244 14.17 8.70 -46.95
C ARG A 244 13.44 9.04 -48.24
N GLU A 245 12.49 8.21 -48.67
CA GLU A 245 11.77 8.42 -49.93
C GLU A 245 10.62 9.42 -49.77
N ALA A 246 9.83 9.31 -48.70
CA ALA A 246 8.63 10.14 -48.50
C ALA A 246 8.93 11.47 -47.77
N GLY A 247 10.00 11.53 -46.98
CA GLY A 247 10.35 12.72 -46.19
C GLY A 247 10.65 13.96 -47.04
N PRO A 248 11.64 13.91 -47.95
CA PRO A 248 12.00 15.04 -48.80
C PRO A 248 10.84 15.62 -49.63
N PRO A 249 10.01 14.83 -50.34
CA PRO A 249 8.90 15.39 -51.10
C PRO A 249 7.80 16.00 -50.22
N MET A 250 7.57 15.48 -49.00
CA MET A 250 6.65 16.10 -48.04
C MET A 250 7.14 17.47 -47.60
N VAL A 251 8.44 17.60 -47.28
CA VAL A 251 9.04 18.89 -46.89
C VAL A 251 9.01 19.86 -48.07
N ALA A 252 9.42 19.42 -49.26
CA ALA A 252 9.42 20.24 -50.47
C ALA A 252 8.02 20.76 -50.83
N THR A 253 6.97 19.93 -50.67
CA THR A 253 5.59 20.34 -50.94
C THR A 253 5.12 21.43 -49.97
N ARG A 254 5.46 21.31 -48.69
CA ARG A 254 5.17 22.37 -47.70
C ARG A 254 5.94 23.66 -47.99
N GLN A 255 7.21 23.57 -48.38
CA GLN A 255 8.02 24.73 -48.78
C GLN A 255 7.46 25.42 -50.02
N ARG A 256 7.05 24.66 -51.05
CA ARG A 256 6.38 25.22 -52.25
C ARG A 256 5.09 25.94 -51.89
N ARG A 257 4.24 25.33 -51.06
CA ARG A 257 2.99 25.96 -50.61
C ARG A 257 3.26 27.25 -49.85
N HIS A 258 4.29 27.26 -48.99
CA HIS A 258 4.72 28.46 -48.30
C HIS A 258 5.17 29.56 -49.27
N GLY A 259 6.03 29.25 -50.24
CA GLY A 259 6.47 30.21 -51.25
C GLY A 259 5.32 30.77 -52.11
N GLN A 260 4.34 29.94 -52.47
CA GLN A 260 3.14 30.40 -53.20
C GLN A 260 2.29 31.37 -52.37
N LEU A 261 2.14 31.13 -51.06
CA LEU A 261 1.40 32.03 -50.17
C LEU A 261 2.13 33.38 -50.06
N VAL A 262 3.46 33.38 -49.95
CA VAL A 262 4.27 34.60 -49.94
C VAL A 262 4.12 35.37 -51.26
N ALA A 263 4.20 34.69 -52.41
CA ALA A 263 4.03 35.33 -53.72
C ALA A 263 2.63 35.92 -53.93
N ARG A 264 1.59 35.28 -53.39
CA ARG A 264 0.21 35.81 -53.42
C ARG A 264 0.06 37.07 -52.58
N LEU A 265 0.66 37.10 -51.39
CA LEU A 265 0.68 38.31 -50.55
C LEU A 265 1.37 39.47 -51.29
N ASP A 266 2.50 39.19 -51.93
CA ASP A 266 3.25 40.15 -52.73
C ASP A 266 2.47 40.73 -53.93
N ALA A 267 1.71 39.89 -54.63
CA ALA A 267 0.93 40.29 -55.81
C ALA A 267 -0.26 41.19 -55.47
N LEU A 268 -0.75 41.15 -54.23
CA LEU A 268 -1.85 41.98 -53.73
C LEU A 268 -1.37 43.34 -53.19
N SER A 269 -0.06 43.64 -53.25
CA SER A 269 0.50 44.91 -52.79
C SER A 269 0.28 46.03 -53.83
N PRO A 270 -0.47 47.11 -53.51
CA PRO A 270 -0.74 48.22 -54.42
C PRO A 270 0.53 48.92 -54.95
N LEU A 271 1.62 48.87 -54.17
CA LEU A 271 2.91 49.46 -54.53
C LEU A 271 3.56 48.79 -55.76
N LYS A 272 3.41 47.46 -55.91
CA LYS A 272 3.95 46.73 -57.08
C LYS A 272 3.17 47.00 -58.37
N VAL A 273 1.90 47.40 -58.27
CA VAL A 273 1.10 47.80 -59.46
C VAL A 273 1.59 49.14 -59.99
N LEU A 274 1.84 50.11 -59.10
CA LEU A 274 2.41 51.40 -59.50
C LEU A 274 3.82 51.25 -60.11
N ALA A 275 4.65 50.34 -59.56
CA ALA A 275 5.99 50.03 -60.09
C ALA A 275 6.03 49.57 -61.55
N ARG A 276 4.92 49.03 -62.08
CA ARG A 276 4.82 48.59 -63.48
C ARG A 276 4.51 49.73 -64.45
N GLY A 277 4.56 50.98 -64.00
CA GLY A 277 4.35 52.17 -64.84
C GLY A 277 2.88 52.58 -64.95
N TYR A 278 1.99 51.99 -64.16
CA TYR A 278 0.61 52.45 -64.05
C TYR A 278 0.55 53.63 -63.09
N ALA A 279 -0.18 54.67 -63.50
CA ALA A 279 -0.48 55.80 -62.64
C ALA A 279 -1.91 55.67 -62.12
N ILE A 280 -2.14 56.01 -60.86
CA ILE A 280 -3.49 56.22 -60.35
C ILE A 280 -3.83 57.68 -60.60
N ALA A 281 -4.80 57.94 -61.47
CA ALA A 281 -5.30 59.29 -61.70
C ALA A 281 -6.19 59.71 -60.54
N ILE A 282 -5.90 60.87 -59.95
CA ILE A 282 -6.64 61.44 -58.82
C ILE A 282 -7.16 62.80 -59.26
N HIS A 283 -8.44 63.08 -59.07
CA HIS A 283 -9.02 64.38 -59.39
C HIS A 283 -8.44 65.45 -58.45
N GLY A 284 -7.79 66.48 -59.00
CA GLY A 284 -6.96 67.42 -58.22
C GLY A 284 -7.72 68.18 -57.13
N PRO A 285 -8.90 68.76 -57.43
CA PRO A 285 -9.73 69.43 -56.43
C PRO A 285 -10.27 68.53 -55.32
N THR A 286 -10.66 67.28 -55.64
CA THR A 286 -11.41 66.41 -54.70
C THR A 286 -10.54 65.34 -54.04
N GLY A 287 -9.35 65.05 -54.56
CA GLY A 287 -8.43 64.04 -54.02
C GLY A 287 -8.88 62.59 -54.20
N ARG A 288 -9.94 62.33 -54.97
CA ARG A 288 -10.48 60.99 -55.20
C ARG A 288 -9.82 60.34 -56.44
N ALA A 289 -9.48 59.05 -56.32
CA ALA A 289 -8.99 58.28 -57.47
C ALA A 289 -10.12 58.07 -58.49
N LEU A 290 -9.82 58.44 -59.75
CA LEU A 290 -10.71 58.29 -60.88
C LEU A 290 -10.53 56.89 -61.46
N LEU A 291 -11.65 56.19 -61.64
CA LEU A 291 -11.66 54.81 -62.16
C LEU A 291 -12.20 54.73 -63.58
N ARG A 292 -12.93 55.76 -64.01
CA ARG A 292 -13.56 55.83 -65.34
C ARG A 292 -13.31 57.19 -65.97
N ALA A 293 -13.19 57.22 -67.28
CA ALA A 293 -12.82 58.42 -68.03
C ALA A 293 -13.92 59.50 -68.04
N ASP A 294 -15.19 59.10 -67.91
CA ASP A 294 -16.37 59.98 -67.85
C ASP A 294 -16.45 60.77 -66.53
N GLU A 295 -15.68 60.39 -65.51
CA GLU A 295 -15.59 61.10 -64.24
C GLU A 295 -14.72 62.37 -64.32
N ALA A 296 -14.05 62.62 -65.46
CA ALA A 296 -13.24 63.81 -65.68
C ALA A 296 -13.83 64.69 -66.80
N SER A 297 -13.99 65.98 -66.53
CA SER A 297 -14.51 66.94 -67.52
C SER A 297 -13.38 67.70 -68.22
N PRO A 298 -13.55 68.12 -69.49
CA PRO A 298 -12.60 68.98 -70.18
C PRO A 298 -12.22 70.22 -69.37
N GLY A 299 -10.92 70.43 -69.17
CA GLY A 299 -10.34 71.51 -68.36
C GLY A 299 -9.95 71.12 -66.93
N ASP A 300 -10.36 69.96 -66.43
CA ASP A 300 -10.08 69.52 -65.05
C ASP A 300 -8.60 69.24 -64.81
N ALA A 301 -8.09 69.67 -63.65
CA ALA A 301 -6.74 69.33 -63.19
C ALA A 301 -6.73 67.97 -62.48
N LEU A 302 -5.89 67.05 -62.95
CA LEU A 302 -5.67 65.72 -62.41
C LEU A 302 -4.27 65.61 -61.80
N THR A 303 -4.13 64.83 -60.74
CA THR A 303 -2.85 64.41 -60.18
C THR A 303 -2.66 62.92 -60.43
N LEU A 304 -1.67 62.55 -61.23
CA LEU A 304 -1.31 61.18 -61.54
C LEU A 304 -0.26 60.71 -60.54
N ARG A 305 -0.63 59.79 -59.63
CA ARG A 305 0.30 59.17 -58.69
C ARG A 305 1.01 57.99 -59.34
N LEU A 306 2.32 58.04 -59.37
CA LEU A 306 3.19 57.02 -59.96
C LEU A 306 3.81 56.14 -58.86
N HIS A 307 4.66 55.19 -59.28
CA HIS A 307 5.48 54.39 -58.36
C HIS A 307 6.26 55.25 -57.37
N GLU A 308 6.85 56.33 -57.90
CA GLU A 308 7.59 57.33 -57.15
C GLU A 308 7.16 58.71 -57.64
N GLY A 309 6.60 59.52 -56.74
CA GLY A 309 6.17 60.89 -57.04
C GLY A 309 4.79 61.02 -57.71
N ASP A 310 4.34 62.26 -57.83
CA ASP A 310 3.05 62.64 -58.36
C ASP A 310 3.23 63.69 -59.48
N LEU A 311 2.50 63.55 -60.60
CA LEU A 311 2.47 64.51 -61.71
C LEU A 311 1.13 65.23 -61.78
N ARG A 312 1.11 66.48 -62.23
CA ARG A 312 -0.15 67.21 -62.49
C ARG A 312 -0.42 67.25 -63.99
N ALA A 313 -1.60 66.82 -64.39
CA ALA A 313 -2.11 66.84 -65.76
C ALA A 313 -3.40 67.67 -65.83
N ARG A 314 -3.81 68.09 -67.02
CA ARG A 314 -5.10 68.72 -67.25
C ARG A 314 -5.79 68.01 -68.41
N VAL A 315 -7.11 67.78 -68.30
CA VAL A 315 -7.90 67.14 -69.36
C VAL A 315 -8.13 68.13 -70.49
N GLU A 316 -7.71 67.76 -71.71
CA GLU A 316 -8.00 68.54 -72.91
C GLU A 316 -9.40 68.21 -73.46
N PRO A 317 -10.05 69.14 -74.20
CA PRO A 317 -11.40 68.95 -74.75
C PRO A 317 -11.49 67.90 -75.86
#